data_AF-A0A423XA18-F1
#
_entry.id   AF-A0A423XA18-F1
#
_cell.length_a   1.000
_cell.length_b   1.000
_cell.length_c   1.000
_cell.angle_alpha   90.00
_cell.angle_beta   90.00
_cell.angle_gamma   90.00
#
_symmetry.space_group_name_H-M   'P 1'
#
loop_
_entity.id
_entity.type
_entity.pdbx_description
1 polymer ?
#
loop_
_entity_poly.entity_id
_entity_poly.type
_entity_poly.pdbx_seq_one_letter_code
_entity_poly.pdbx_strand_id
1 'polypeptide(L)'
;MSSKQSEVDDVNMSELWERIQRICQKVWARTTRRIRFAVAFISFLIFTIILSRNLMHHVDSYVTIPKVSFEYASEQRTPFNESKVALLIENRVNPILAPLMLHFMSVVPPDWRFRFMGSVESVEYLNKSVAVREQIKLGKLDLTYIPSNMSVSSQEEISRFLTNQWMYETVLAPAEWLLIFQTDSIMCANSQRNLNDFLDYDWIGAPWNPGSRFGGNGGLSLRRVSAILDVLRSQARADFSEAEDVWLTERLGHRPGARMANATVSLTFSGEMHTGRPTHLSSDADTARYNSTLEAAEQGELVRGIDDWREGFYEPMGYHTGGGGSYLHSQIWGSPRLRKHIWDYCPEVKMTLAMDAARYVPGSCGAYWKRDALGGGYGMGAATGSLEADLGYGTEVIDGAEYPLLPEGLVPF
;
A
#
# COMPACT_ATOMS: atom_id res chain seq x y z
N MET A 1 62.95 -67.92 0.26
CA MET A 1 61.91 -67.52 -0.72
C MET A 1 60.79 -68.55 -0.67
N SER A 2 59.55 -68.09 -0.44
CA SER A 2 58.24 -68.78 -0.65
C SER A 2 58.02 -70.13 0.06
N SER A 3 56.86 -70.48 0.63
CA SER A 3 55.49 -69.99 0.51
C SER A 3 54.73 -70.41 1.77
N LYS A 4 53.90 -69.53 2.33
CA LYS A 4 52.87 -69.88 3.33
C LYS A 4 51.67 -70.42 2.57
N GLN A 5 51.29 -71.67 2.80
CA GLN A 5 49.97 -72.19 2.44
C GLN A 5 49.18 -72.33 3.74
N SER A 6 48.15 -71.52 3.90
CA SER A 6 47.19 -71.61 5.01
C SER A 6 46.22 -72.75 4.74
N GLU A 7 46.25 -73.77 5.60
CA GLU A 7 45.24 -74.82 5.69
C GLU A 7 44.01 -74.20 6.40
N VAL A 8 42.88 -74.15 5.70
CA VAL A 8 41.59 -73.71 6.24
C VAL A 8 40.86 -74.96 6.70
N ASP A 9 40.74 -75.14 8.00
CA ASP A 9 39.93 -76.21 8.61
C ASP A 9 38.45 -75.99 8.28
N ASP A 10 37.85 -76.95 7.58
CA ASP A 10 36.40 -77.05 7.38
C ASP A 10 35.73 -77.32 8.73
N VAL A 11 35.18 -76.27 9.34
CA VAL A 11 34.45 -76.38 10.61
C VAL A 11 33.14 -77.14 10.36
N ASN A 12 33.03 -78.32 10.98
CA ASN A 12 31.86 -79.18 10.89
C ASN A 12 30.62 -78.49 11.51
N MET A 13 29.60 -78.22 10.70
CA MET A 13 28.38 -77.50 11.10
C MET A 13 27.64 -78.15 12.29
N SER A 14 27.81 -79.45 12.49
CA SER A 14 27.23 -80.18 13.63
C SER A 14 27.89 -79.82 14.97
N GLU A 15 29.21 -79.67 15.01
CA GLU A 15 29.93 -79.23 16.21
C GLU A 15 29.63 -77.78 16.56
N LEU A 16 29.48 -76.93 15.54
CA LEU A 16 29.09 -75.53 15.70
C LEU A 16 27.69 -75.42 16.31
N TRP A 17 26.75 -76.24 15.85
CA TRP A 17 25.39 -76.31 16.38
C TRP A 17 25.34 -76.76 17.85
N GLU A 18 26.11 -77.79 18.20
CA GLU A 18 26.19 -78.25 19.59
C GLU A 18 26.82 -77.20 20.52
N ARG A 19 27.88 -76.50 20.06
CA ARG A 19 28.50 -75.41 20.82
C ARG A 19 27.51 -74.27 21.06
N ILE A 20 26.73 -73.90 20.04
CA ILE A 20 25.68 -72.88 20.16
C ILE A 20 24.61 -73.31 21.15
N GLN A 21 24.11 -74.56 21.07
CA GLN A 21 23.10 -75.06 22.00
C GLN A 21 23.59 -75.03 23.45
N ARG A 22 24.83 -75.44 23.72
CA ARG A 22 25.42 -75.41 25.06
C ARG A 22 25.59 -73.98 25.59
N ILE A 23 25.93 -73.02 24.73
CA ILE A 23 26.02 -71.61 25.09
C ILE A 23 24.63 -71.05 25.41
N CYS A 24 23.63 -71.31 24.57
CA CYS A 24 22.25 -70.89 24.78
C CYS A 24 21.69 -71.44 26.10
N GLN A 25 21.93 -72.71 26.42
CA GLN A 25 21.50 -73.32 27.68
C GLN A 25 22.17 -72.68 28.91
N LYS A 26 23.48 -72.37 28.84
CA LYS A 26 24.21 -71.69 29.92
C LYS A 26 23.73 -70.25 30.13
N VAL A 27 23.43 -69.53 29.06
CA VAL A 27 22.89 -68.16 29.11
C VAL A 27 21.44 -68.17 29.63
N TRP A 28 20.65 -69.18 29.24
CA TRP A 28 19.30 -69.37 29.74
C TRP A 28 19.29 -69.63 31.25
N ALA A 29 20.16 -70.50 31.75
CA ALA A 29 20.25 -70.80 33.19
C ALA A 29 20.65 -69.58 34.06
N ARG A 30 21.40 -68.62 33.51
CA ARG A 30 21.88 -67.42 34.24
C ARG A 30 20.97 -66.19 34.13
N THR A 31 19.92 -66.24 33.31
CA THR A 31 19.02 -65.09 33.10
C THR A 31 17.79 -65.15 34.00
N THR A 32 17.46 -64.04 34.67
CA THR A 32 16.29 -63.95 35.53
C THR A 32 14.99 -63.89 34.71
N ARG A 33 13.87 -64.30 35.31
CA ARG A 33 12.55 -64.35 34.65
C ARG A 33 12.15 -63.01 34.02
N ARG A 34 12.51 -61.88 34.63
CA ARG A 34 12.25 -60.52 34.12
C ARG A 34 13.03 -60.19 32.85
N ILE A 35 14.29 -60.63 32.75
CA ILE A 35 15.13 -60.42 31.56
C ILE A 35 14.60 -61.26 30.39
N ARG A 36 14.14 -62.48 30.66
CA ARG A 36 13.52 -63.34 29.62
C ARG A 36 12.22 -62.72 29.07
N PHE A 37 11.38 -62.14 29.93
CA PHE A 37 10.19 -61.41 29.49
C PHE A 37 10.55 -60.15 28.67
N ALA A 38 11.55 -59.38 29.11
CA ALA A 38 11.99 -58.19 28.37
C ALA A 38 12.53 -58.53 26.98
N VAL A 39 13.36 -59.58 26.87
CA VAL A 39 13.89 -60.04 25.58
C VAL A 39 12.79 -60.60 24.68
N ALA A 40 11.85 -61.38 25.23
CA ALA A 40 10.70 -61.88 24.47
C ALA A 40 9.79 -60.74 23.97
N PHE A 41 9.56 -59.72 24.81
CA PHE A 41 8.77 -58.55 24.45
C PHE A 41 9.45 -57.71 23.36
N ILE A 42 10.76 -57.47 23.48
CA ILE A 42 11.54 -56.76 22.45
C ILE A 42 11.57 -57.56 21.14
N SER A 43 11.74 -58.88 21.21
CA SER A 43 11.72 -59.75 20.04
C SER A 43 10.34 -59.76 19.36
N PHE A 44 9.27 -59.76 20.15
CA PHE A 44 7.90 -59.65 19.65
C PHE A 44 7.63 -58.29 18.98
N LEU A 45 8.13 -57.18 19.55
CA LEU A 45 8.06 -55.84 18.96
C LEU A 45 8.82 -55.76 17.63
N ILE A 46 10.04 -56.30 17.58
CA ILE A 46 10.83 -56.33 16.34
C ILE A 46 10.12 -57.19 15.28
N PHE A 47 9.60 -58.35 15.66
CA PHE A 47 8.90 -59.24 14.74
C PHE A 47 7.59 -58.64 14.21
N THR A 48 6.83 -57.94 15.06
CA THR A 48 5.63 -57.21 14.66
C THR A 48 5.94 -56.03 13.74
N ILE A 49 7.04 -55.30 13.96
CA ILE A 49 7.51 -54.23 13.06
C ILE A 49 7.93 -54.80 11.70
N ILE A 50 8.62 -55.95 11.67
CA ILE A 50 9.05 -56.58 10.42
C ILE A 50 7.84 -57.10 9.63
N LEU A 51 6.86 -57.74 10.29
CA LEU A 51 5.63 -58.18 9.63
C LEU A 51 4.77 -57.01 9.15
N SER A 52 4.65 -55.93 9.94
CA SER A 52 3.85 -54.77 9.56
C SER A 52 4.48 -53.96 8.42
N ARG A 53 5.82 -54.00 8.27
CA ARG A 53 6.51 -53.36 7.15
C ARG A 53 6.15 -53.98 5.79
N ASN A 54 5.98 -55.31 5.72
CA ASN A 54 5.48 -55.98 4.52
C ASN A 54 4.02 -55.63 4.22
N LEU A 55 3.20 -55.41 5.27
CA LEU A 55 1.82 -54.97 5.09
C LEU A 55 1.75 -53.51 4.60
N MET A 56 2.56 -52.60 5.16
CA MET A 56 2.59 -51.19 4.74
C MET A 56 3.10 -51.00 3.30
N HIS A 57 4.09 -51.77 2.86
CA HIS A 57 4.55 -51.72 1.46
C HIS A 57 3.47 -52.11 0.44
N HIS A 58 2.48 -52.91 0.83
CA HIS A 58 1.33 -53.26 -0.02
C HIS A 58 0.16 -52.28 0.08
N VAL A 59 0.14 -51.35 1.05
CA VAL A 59 -0.90 -50.32 1.16
C VAL A 59 -0.58 -49.11 0.26
N ASP A 60 0.70 -48.78 0.08
CA ASP A 60 1.15 -47.69 -0.80
C ASP A 60 0.79 -47.90 -2.28
N SER A 61 0.54 -49.14 -2.72
CA SER A 61 0.18 -49.45 -4.11
C SER A 61 -1.31 -49.30 -4.44
N TYR A 62 -2.20 -49.20 -3.44
CA TYR A 62 -3.66 -49.13 -3.66
C TYR A 62 -4.33 -47.83 -3.21
N VAL A 63 -3.59 -46.97 -2.50
CA VAL A 63 -4.11 -45.68 -2.05
C VAL A 63 -3.38 -44.57 -2.80
N THR A 64 -3.95 -44.10 -3.90
CA THR A 64 -3.58 -42.81 -4.48
C THR A 64 -3.99 -41.71 -3.51
N ILE A 65 -3.09 -41.38 -2.58
CA ILE A 65 -3.24 -40.20 -1.73
C ILE A 65 -3.14 -38.99 -2.67
N PRO A 66 -4.18 -38.14 -2.77
CA PRO A 66 -4.07 -36.92 -3.55
C PRO A 66 -2.93 -36.10 -2.96
N LYS A 67 -1.88 -35.90 -3.74
CA LYS A 67 -0.84 -34.93 -3.41
C LYS A 67 -1.46 -33.55 -3.61
N VAL A 68 -1.90 -32.95 -2.51
CA VAL A 68 -2.24 -31.53 -2.47
C VAL A 68 -0.91 -30.78 -2.49
N SER A 69 -0.49 -30.30 -3.65
CA SER A 69 0.53 -29.26 -3.75
C SER A 69 -0.15 -27.91 -3.55
N PHE A 70 0.23 -27.19 -2.51
CA PHE A 70 -0.08 -25.78 -2.41
C PHE A 70 0.86 -25.04 -3.35
N GLU A 71 0.40 -24.70 -4.54
CA GLU A 71 0.98 -23.59 -5.30
C GLU A 71 0.63 -22.32 -4.52
N TYR A 72 1.50 -21.92 -3.59
CA TYR A 72 1.43 -20.56 -3.09
C TYR A 72 1.66 -19.64 -4.31
N ALA A 73 0.81 -18.62 -4.48
CA ALA A 73 1.01 -17.57 -5.48
C ALA A 73 2.38 -16.83 -5.33
N SER A 74 3.20 -17.21 -4.35
CA SER A 74 4.58 -16.76 -4.15
C SER A 74 5.56 -17.17 -5.24
N GLU A 75 5.22 -18.09 -6.15
CA GLU A 75 6.13 -18.44 -7.27
C GLU A 75 6.07 -17.45 -8.44
N GLN A 76 5.04 -16.61 -8.53
CA GLN A 76 5.11 -15.39 -9.33
C GLN A 76 5.74 -14.30 -8.47
N ARG A 77 7.08 -14.21 -8.48
CA ARG A 77 7.77 -13.01 -7.98
C ARG A 77 7.22 -11.83 -8.78
N THR A 78 6.25 -11.12 -8.21
CA THR A 78 5.73 -9.89 -8.81
C THR A 78 6.91 -8.92 -8.95
N PRO A 79 6.94 -8.06 -9.99
CA PRO A 79 8.02 -7.09 -10.16
C PRO A 79 8.03 -6.00 -9.08
N PHE A 80 7.06 -6.03 -8.15
CA PHE A 80 6.85 -5.02 -7.13
C PHE A 80 7.57 -5.37 -5.83
N ASN A 81 7.97 -4.32 -5.12
CA ASN A 81 8.66 -4.42 -3.86
C ASN A 81 7.66 -4.62 -2.71
N GLU A 82 7.72 -5.77 -2.05
CA GLU A 82 6.84 -6.09 -0.90
C GLU A 82 7.09 -5.19 0.32
N SER A 83 8.24 -4.51 0.38
CA SER A 83 8.53 -3.57 1.47
C SER A 83 7.86 -2.20 1.29
N LYS A 84 7.20 -1.94 0.15
CA LYS A 84 6.59 -0.63 -0.17
C LYS A 84 5.13 -0.78 -0.57
N VAL A 85 4.24 -0.17 0.22
CA VAL A 85 2.80 -0.25 0.00
C VAL A 85 2.13 1.12 0.10
N ALA A 86 1.30 1.45 -0.88
CA ALA A 86 0.39 2.57 -0.84
C ALA A 86 -1.02 2.08 -0.47
N LEU A 87 -1.64 2.68 0.53
CA LEU A 87 -2.90 2.22 1.10
C LEU A 87 -3.96 3.34 1.04
N LEU A 88 -5.10 3.01 0.44
CA LEU A 88 -6.34 3.79 0.50
C LEU A 88 -7.39 3.01 1.29
N ILE A 89 -7.98 3.65 2.30
CA ILE A 89 -9.07 3.09 3.10
C ILE A 89 -10.31 3.94 2.83
N GLU A 90 -11.36 3.35 2.25
CA GLU A 90 -12.62 4.04 1.98
C GLU A 90 -13.79 3.05 1.99
N ASN A 91 -14.78 3.29 2.84
CA ASN A 91 -15.95 2.42 2.97
C ASN A 91 -17.14 2.89 2.10
N ARG A 92 -17.12 4.13 1.60
CA ARG A 92 -18.20 4.67 0.77
C ARG A 92 -17.97 4.34 -0.69
N VAL A 93 -19.07 4.11 -1.43
CA VAL A 93 -19.03 4.07 -2.89
C VAL A 93 -18.85 5.49 -3.40
N ASN A 94 -17.71 5.76 -4.04
CA ASN A 94 -17.41 7.07 -4.61
C ASN A 94 -16.92 6.91 -6.06
N PRO A 95 -17.49 7.67 -7.04
CA PRO A 95 -17.06 7.63 -8.43
C PRO A 95 -15.57 7.89 -8.68
N ILE A 96 -14.92 8.62 -7.77
CA ILE A 96 -13.50 8.95 -7.94
C ILE A 96 -12.55 7.80 -7.61
N LEU A 97 -13.00 6.72 -6.96
CA LEU A 97 -12.10 5.68 -6.44
C LEU A 97 -11.24 5.03 -7.53
N ALA A 98 -11.85 4.63 -8.65
CA ALA A 98 -11.10 4.01 -9.74
C ALA A 98 -10.12 5.00 -10.41
N PRO A 99 -10.56 6.20 -10.84
CA PRO A 99 -9.65 7.23 -11.34
C PRO A 99 -8.51 7.56 -10.38
N LEU A 100 -8.81 7.79 -9.09
CA LEU A 100 -7.84 8.18 -8.09
C LEU A 100 -6.79 7.09 -7.86
N MET A 101 -7.23 5.85 -7.70
CA MET A 101 -6.33 4.71 -7.53
C MET A 101 -5.39 4.55 -8.73
N LEU A 102 -5.93 4.65 -9.96
CA LEU A 102 -5.14 4.55 -11.18
C LEU A 102 -4.15 5.71 -11.34
N HIS A 103 -4.56 6.92 -10.96
CA HIS A 103 -3.69 8.10 -10.95
C HIS A 103 -2.49 7.89 -10.03
N PHE A 104 -2.72 7.53 -8.77
CA PHE A 104 -1.64 7.26 -7.82
C PHE A 104 -0.72 6.14 -8.33
N MET A 105 -1.26 5.07 -8.92
CA MET A 105 -0.46 3.99 -9.53
C MET A 105 0.42 4.44 -10.69
N SER A 106 0.09 5.55 -11.35
CA SER A 106 0.84 6.11 -12.47
C SER A 106 1.94 7.08 -12.03
N VAL A 107 1.73 7.79 -10.92
CA VAL A 107 2.67 8.82 -10.41
C VAL A 107 3.63 8.26 -9.37
N VAL A 108 3.15 7.39 -8.47
CA VAL A 108 3.99 6.74 -7.46
C VAL A 108 5.01 5.83 -8.17
N PRO A 109 6.26 5.71 -7.66
CA PRO A 109 7.29 4.90 -8.30
C PRO A 109 6.82 3.47 -8.61
N PRO A 110 7.21 2.92 -9.77
CA PRO A 110 6.58 1.73 -10.34
C PRO A 110 6.76 0.46 -9.49
N ASP A 111 7.73 0.44 -8.57
CA ASP A 111 8.01 -0.67 -7.67
C ASP A 111 7.03 -0.75 -6.48
N TRP A 112 6.22 0.27 -6.23
CA TRP A 112 5.25 0.27 -5.12
C TRP A 112 4.04 -0.62 -5.42
N ARG A 113 3.63 -1.39 -4.40
CA ARG A 113 2.33 -2.08 -4.39
C ARG A 113 1.25 -1.17 -3.84
N PHE A 114 0.02 -1.47 -4.20
CA PHE A 114 -1.17 -0.75 -3.77
C PHE A 114 -2.12 -1.69 -3.05
N ARG A 115 -2.79 -1.16 -2.03
CA ARG A 115 -3.85 -1.84 -1.33
C ARG A 115 -5.04 -0.91 -1.18
N PHE A 116 -6.21 -1.44 -1.50
CA PHE A 116 -7.48 -0.78 -1.21
C PHE A 116 -8.21 -1.57 -0.13
N MET A 117 -8.59 -0.91 0.95
CA MET A 117 -9.40 -1.48 2.02
C MET A 117 -10.77 -0.80 2.06
N GLY A 118 -11.83 -1.56 1.78
CA GLY A 118 -13.19 -1.00 1.74
C GLY A 118 -14.27 -1.90 2.30
N SER A 119 -15.50 -1.38 2.29
CA SER A 119 -16.73 -2.17 2.44
C SER A 119 -16.93 -3.13 1.26
N VAL A 120 -17.88 -4.06 1.37
CA VAL A 120 -18.23 -4.96 0.27
C VAL A 120 -18.64 -4.14 -0.96
N GLU A 121 -19.47 -3.12 -0.75
CA GLU A 121 -20.04 -2.27 -1.80
C GLU A 121 -18.97 -1.42 -2.50
N SER A 122 -18.04 -0.83 -1.74
CA SER A 122 -16.96 0.00 -2.30
C SER A 122 -15.93 -0.84 -3.05
N VAL A 123 -15.58 -2.03 -2.54
CA VAL A 123 -14.69 -2.98 -3.23
C VAL A 123 -15.32 -3.47 -4.53
N GLU A 124 -16.60 -3.87 -4.50
CA GLU A 124 -17.34 -4.26 -5.70
C GLU A 124 -17.42 -3.13 -6.71
N TYR A 125 -17.64 -1.89 -6.25
CA TYR A 125 -17.66 -0.71 -7.12
C TYR A 125 -16.31 -0.52 -7.81
N LEU A 126 -15.20 -0.55 -7.06
CA LEU A 126 -13.85 -0.39 -7.61
C LEU A 126 -13.51 -1.50 -8.62
N ASN A 127 -13.93 -2.73 -8.33
CA ASN A 127 -13.70 -3.90 -9.18
C ASN A 127 -14.48 -3.89 -10.51
N LYS A 128 -15.47 -3.01 -10.68
CA LYS A 128 -16.16 -2.82 -11.98
C LYS A 128 -15.22 -2.26 -13.05
N SER A 129 -14.18 -1.52 -12.65
CA SER A 129 -13.22 -0.93 -13.59
C SER A 129 -12.31 -2.02 -14.20
N VAL A 130 -12.27 -2.07 -15.54
CA VAL A 130 -11.38 -2.99 -16.28
C VAL A 130 -9.92 -2.70 -15.95
N ALA A 131 -9.54 -1.41 -15.91
CA ALA A 131 -8.17 -1.01 -15.63
C ALA A 131 -7.73 -1.43 -14.22
N VAL A 132 -8.61 -1.30 -13.21
CA VAL A 132 -8.36 -1.79 -11.85
C VAL A 132 -8.14 -3.31 -11.86
N ARG A 133 -8.98 -4.07 -12.57
CA ARG A 133 -8.84 -5.53 -12.66
C ARG A 133 -7.52 -5.97 -13.30
N GLU A 134 -7.03 -5.24 -14.30
CA GLU A 134 -5.70 -5.50 -14.86
C GLU A 134 -4.59 -5.23 -13.83
N GLN A 135 -4.68 -4.17 -13.02
CA GLN A 135 -3.70 -3.91 -11.96
C GLN A 135 -3.71 -5.00 -10.87
N ILE A 136 -4.89 -5.56 -10.56
CA ILE A 136 -5.02 -6.72 -9.66
C ILE A 136 -4.36 -7.96 -10.27
N LYS A 137 -4.65 -8.24 -11.54
CA LYS A 137 -4.08 -9.37 -12.28
C LYS A 137 -2.55 -9.28 -12.39
N LEU A 138 -2.00 -8.07 -12.49
CA LEU A 138 -0.56 -7.84 -12.47
C LEU A 138 0.06 -8.04 -11.08
N GLY A 139 -0.75 -8.10 -10.01
CA GLY A 139 -0.28 -8.14 -8.61
C GLY A 139 0.09 -6.76 -8.05
N LYS A 140 -0.21 -5.67 -8.78
CA LYS A 140 0.09 -4.30 -8.34
C LYS A 140 -0.92 -3.81 -7.30
N LEU A 141 -2.18 -4.19 -7.44
CA LEU A 141 -3.27 -3.81 -6.54
C LEU A 141 -3.85 -5.02 -5.80
N ASP A 142 -3.95 -4.92 -4.48
CA ASP A 142 -4.74 -5.85 -3.68
C ASP A 142 -6.03 -5.17 -3.19
N LEU A 143 -7.17 -5.81 -3.44
CA LEU A 143 -8.46 -5.42 -2.86
C LEU A 143 -8.72 -6.26 -1.61
N THR A 144 -8.90 -5.60 -0.47
CA THR A 144 -9.23 -6.27 0.79
C THR A 144 -10.40 -5.58 1.47
N TYR A 145 -11.05 -6.31 2.37
CA TYR A 145 -12.20 -5.80 3.11
C TYR A 145 -11.76 -5.25 4.46
N ILE A 146 -12.45 -4.19 4.89
CA ILE A 146 -12.40 -3.75 6.28
C ILE A 146 -13.07 -4.84 7.13
N PRO A 147 -12.42 -5.34 8.20
CA PRO A 147 -13.01 -6.35 9.08
C PRO A 147 -14.38 -5.93 9.59
N SER A 148 -15.34 -6.86 9.63
CA SER A 148 -16.73 -6.58 10.03
C SER A 148 -16.89 -6.09 11.47
N ASN A 149 -15.87 -6.27 12.32
CA ASN A 149 -15.82 -5.79 13.69
C ASN A 149 -15.19 -4.38 13.83
N MET A 150 -14.84 -3.72 12.73
CA MET A 150 -14.25 -2.38 12.71
C MET A 150 -15.05 -1.46 11.78
N SER A 151 -15.02 -0.17 12.08
CA SER A 151 -15.58 0.89 11.23
C SER A 151 -14.50 1.92 10.95
N VAL A 152 -14.69 2.70 9.88
CA VAL A 152 -13.83 3.81 9.46
C VAL A 152 -14.67 5.02 9.02
N SER A 153 -15.93 5.08 9.48
CA SER A 153 -16.93 6.05 9.01
C SER A 153 -16.79 7.43 9.66
N SER A 154 -15.98 7.54 10.70
CA SER A 154 -15.70 8.79 11.42
C SER A 154 -14.21 8.98 11.69
N GLN A 155 -13.82 10.21 12.01
CA GLN A 155 -12.44 10.57 12.36
C GLN A 155 -11.88 9.73 13.53
N GLU A 156 -12.70 9.44 14.53
CA GLU A 156 -12.31 8.60 15.65
C GLU A 156 -12.11 7.15 15.23
N GLU A 157 -13.04 6.61 14.44
CA GLU A 157 -13.00 5.24 13.96
C GLU A 157 -11.79 4.96 13.06
N ILE A 158 -11.49 5.86 12.11
CA ILE A 158 -10.27 5.74 11.30
C ILE A 158 -9.01 5.87 12.18
N SER A 159 -9.03 6.73 13.20
CA SER A 159 -7.91 6.87 14.13
C SER A 159 -7.66 5.59 14.91
N ARG A 160 -8.71 4.91 15.38
CA ARG A 160 -8.61 3.59 16.04
C ARG A 160 -8.11 2.51 15.08
N PHE A 161 -8.55 2.55 13.83
CA PHE A 161 -8.12 1.61 12.81
C PHE A 161 -6.62 1.74 12.52
N LEU A 162 -6.14 2.97 12.33
CA LEU A 162 -4.75 3.29 11.99
C LEU A 162 -3.79 3.24 13.19
N THR A 163 -4.28 3.15 14.43
CA THR A 163 -3.46 2.82 15.62
C THR A 163 -3.58 1.35 16.05
N ASN A 164 -4.20 0.49 15.25
CA ASN A 164 -4.30 -0.93 15.55
C ASN A 164 -3.02 -1.68 15.13
N GLN A 165 -2.33 -2.32 16.09
CA GLN A 165 -1.12 -3.10 15.85
C GLN A 165 -1.31 -4.22 14.80
N TRP A 166 -2.49 -4.86 14.76
CA TRP A 166 -2.80 -5.91 13.79
C TRP A 166 -2.66 -5.44 12.34
N MET A 167 -3.01 -4.19 12.07
CA MET A 167 -2.92 -3.61 10.73
C MET A 167 -1.47 -3.68 10.22
N TYR A 168 -0.51 -3.34 11.07
CA TYR A 168 0.90 -3.30 10.69
C TYR A 168 1.59 -4.68 10.75
N GLU A 169 1.29 -5.51 11.75
CA GLU A 169 1.95 -6.83 11.92
C GLU A 169 1.38 -7.92 11.02
N THR A 170 0.10 -7.82 10.65
CA THR A 170 -0.60 -8.88 9.90
C THR A 170 -1.03 -8.43 8.52
N VAL A 171 -1.67 -7.25 8.40
CA VAL A 171 -2.22 -6.81 7.09
C VAL A 171 -1.13 -6.26 6.17
N LEU A 172 -0.21 -5.45 6.72
CA LEU A 172 0.82 -4.78 5.94
C LEU A 172 2.15 -5.53 5.87
N ALA A 173 2.39 -6.55 6.70
CA ALA A 173 3.64 -7.31 6.63
C ALA A 173 3.89 -7.89 5.22
N PRO A 174 5.12 -7.82 4.66
CA PRO A 174 6.37 -7.34 5.26
C PRO A 174 6.73 -5.87 4.92
N ALA A 175 5.73 -5.01 4.66
CA ALA A 175 5.97 -3.61 4.31
C ALA A 175 6.78 -2.87 5.38
N GLU A 176 7.77 -2.08 4.92
CA GLU A 176 8.54 -1.15 5.74
C GLU A 176 8.08 0.29 5.48
N TRP A 177 7.65 0.59 4.26
CA TRP A 177 7.20 1.91 3.83
C TRP A 177 5.72 1.88 3.48
N LEU A 178 4.96 2.75 4.12
CA LEU A 178 3.52 2.89 3.97
C LEU A 178 3.20 4.32 3.50
N LEU A 179 2.69 4.45 2.28
CA LEU A 179 2.05 5.69 1.82
C LEU A 179 0.56 5.59 2.15
N ILE A 180 0.06 6.45 3.03
CA ILE A 180 -1.38 6.66 3.22
C ILE A 180 -1.81 7.82 2.32
N PHE A 181 -2.90 7.61 1.59
CA PHE A 181 -3.58 8.66 0.84
C PHE A 181 -5.10 8.49 1.00
N GLN A 182 -5.81 9.60 1.15
CA GLN A 182 -7.25 9.67 1.29
C GLN A 182 -7.92 10.13 -0.02
N THR A 183 -9.25 10.01 -0.09
CA THR A 183 -10.03 10.40 -1.29
C THR A 183 -9.93 11.90 -1.62
N ASP A 184 -9.51 12.71 -0.66
CA ASP A 184 -9.26 14.14 -0.75
C ASP A 184 -7.76 14.49 -0.80
N SER A 185 -6.92 13.58 -1.32
CA SER A 185 -5.50 13.82 -1.55
C SER A 185 -5.06 13.45 -2.96
N ILE A 186 -4.03 14.13 -3.47
CA ILE A 186 -3.48 13.90 -4.82
C ILE A 186 -1.95 14.02 -4.81
N MET A 187 -1.28 13.27 -5.68
CA MET A 187 0.12 13.51 -6.06
C MET A 187 0.18 14.18 -7.44
N CYS A 188 1.08 15.12 -7.65
CA CYS A 188 1.15 15.90 -8.88
C CYS A 188 2.14 15.28 -9.86
N ALA A 189 1.71 14.89 -11.06
CA ALA A 189 2.60 14.26 -12.05
C ALA A 189 3.71 15.21 -12.54
N ASN A 190 3.50 16.52 -12.42
CA ASN A 190 4.46 17.55 -12.82
C ASN A 190 5.48 17.91 -11.70
N SER A 191 5.44 17.19 -10.58
CA SER A 191 6.38 17.41 -9.49
C SER A 191 7.79 17.00 -9.88
N GLN A 192 8.78 17.80 -9.44
CA GLN A 192 10.20 17.46 -9.58
C GLN A 192 10.70 16.46 -8.54
N ARG A 193 9.85 16.09 -7.57
CA ARG A 193 10.20 15.22 -6.45
C ARG A 193 9.68 13.82 -6.67
N ASN A 194 10.41 12.84 -6.18
CA ASN A 194 9.99 11.45 -6.17
C ASN A 194 9.59 11.03 -4.75
N LEU A 195 8.59 10.15 -4.62
CA LEU A 195 8.20 9.61 -3.31
C LEU A 195 9.37 8.93 -2.59
N ASN A 196 10.26 8.27 -3.34
CA ASN A 196 11.41 7.58 -2.77
C ASN A 196 12.42 8.54 -2.11
N ASP A 197 12.39 9.84 -2.43
CA ASP A 197 13.27 10.87 -1.82
C ASP A 197 12.98 11.04 -0.31
N PHE A 198 11.82 10.57 0.15
CA PHE A 198 11.36 10.74 1.54
C PHE A 198 11.45 9.47 2.38
N LEU A 199 11.98 8.36 1.84
CA LEU A 199 12.13 7.08 2.56
C LEU A 199 13.21 7.10 3.65
N ASP A 200 13.80 8.24 3.96
CA ASP A 200 14.65 8.37 5.14
C ASP A 200 13.88 8.79 6.39
N TYR A 201 12.62 9.19 6.26
CA TYR A 201 11.81 9.69 7.35
C TYR A 201 10.86 8.64 7.91
N ASP A 202 10.76 8.57 9.23
CA ASP A 202 9.81 7.72 9.93
C ASP A 202 8.36 8.20 9.75
N TRP A 203 8.18 9.51 9.54
CA TRP A 203 6.91 10.14 9.19
C TRP A 203 7.13 11.44 8.41
N ILE A 204 6.30 11.66 7.40
CA ILE A 204 6.14 12.94 6.72
C ILE A 204 4.69 13.09 6.23
N GLY A 205 4.14 14.29 6.37
CA GLY A 205 2.79 14.69 5.94
C GLY A 205 2.71 16.22 5.88
N ALA A 206 1.57 16.78 5.44
CA ALA A 206 1.43 18.24 5.33
C ALA A 206 1.59 18.90 6.72
N PRO A 207 2.50 19.87 6.92
CA PRO A 207 2.79 20.36 8.26
C PRO A 207 1.67 21.27 8.77
N TRP A 208 1.20 21.04 10.00
CA TRP A 208 0.20 21.90 10.65
C TRP A 208 0.72 23.32 10.95
N ASN A 209 2.05 23.47 11.10
CA ASN A 209 2.71 24.75 11.33
C ASN A 209 4.07 24.79 10.60
N PRO A 210 4.42 25.89 9.90
CA PRO A 210 5.68 26.03 9.17
C PRO A 210 6.94 26.04 10.05
N GLY A 211 6.79 26.24 11.36
CA GLY A 211 7.86 26.16 12.36
C GLY A 211 7.95 24.82 13.10
N SER A 212 7.10 23.84 12.78
CA SER A 212 7.08 22.56 13.48
C SER A 212 8.39 21.80 13.30
N ARG A 213 8.91 21.28 14.44
CA ARG A 213 10.10 20.41 14.44
C ARG A 213 9.84 19.09 13.70
N PHE A 214 8.63 18.56 13.82
CA PHE A 214 8.18 17.35 13.17
C PHE A 214 6.65 17.29 13.09
N GLY A 215 6.14 16.26 12.40
CA GLY A 215 4.72 15.97 12.31
C GLY A 215 4.08 16.47 11.02
N GLY A 216 2.77 16.33 10.94
CA GLY A 216 1.97 16.70 9.79
C GLY A 216 0.78 15.76 9.59
N ASN A 217 -0.19 16.25 8.83
CA ASN A 217 -1.46 15.62 8.54
C ASN A 217 -1.30 14.20 7.97
N GLY A 218 -2.12 13.26 8.45
CA GLY A 218 -2.11 11.86 8.04
C GLY A 218 -2.74 11.55 6.68
N GLY A 219 -3.52 12.46 6.09
CA GLY A 219 -4.36 12.21 4.91
C GLY A 219 -3.62 12.08 3.58
N LEU A 220 -2.43 12.68 3.48
CA LEU A 220 -1.39 12.29 2.54
C LEU A 220 -0.09 12.22 3.32
N SER A 221 0.37 11.01 3.61
CA SER A 221 1.53 10.81 4.48
C SER A 221 2.34 9.57 4.12
N LEU A 222 3.66 9.67 4.23
CA LEU A 222 4.57 8.54 4.17
C LEU A 222 5.01 8.18 5.59
N ARG A 223 4.94 6.89 5.90
CA ARG A 223 5.10 6.35 7.24
C ARG A 223 6.01 5.14 7.21
N ARG A 224 6.85 5.01 8.24
CA ARG A 224 7.69 3.83 8.42
C ARG A 224 7.03 2.83 9.35
N VAL A 225 6.78 1.63 8.84
CA VAL A 225 6.01 0.58 9.53
C VAL A 225 6.73 0.08 10.78
N SER A 226 8.03 -0.22 10.70
CA SER A 226 8.83 -0.65 11.86
C SER A 226 8.81 0.37 13.01
N ALA A 227 8.95 1.65 12.67
CA ALA A 227 8.90 2.77 13.59
C ALA A 227 7.54 2.92 14.30
N ILE A 228 6.44 2.74 13.57
CA ILE A 228 5.07 2.73 14.14
C ILE A 228 4.87 1.51 15.03
N LEU A 229 5.30 0.33 14.59
CA LEU A 229 5.19 -0.91 15.36
C LEU A 229 5.89 -0.82 16.71
N ASP A 230 7.07 -0.22 16.77
CA ASP A 230 7.80 -0.01 18.03
C ASP A 230 6.99 0.85 19.02
N VAL A 231 6.27 1.86 18.53
CA VAL A 231 5.37 2.69 19.35
C VAL A 231 4.16 1.86 19.79
N LEU A 232 3.47 1.20 18.86
CA LEU A 232 2.23 0.46 19.15
C LEU A 232 2.43 -0.76 20.08
N ARG A 233 3.64 -1.36 20.09
CA ARG A 233 3.99 -2.44 21.02
C ARG A 233 4.19 -1.97 22.46
N SER A 234 4.51 -0.69 22.66
CA SER A 234 4.83 -0.11 23.97
C SER A 234 3.72 0.80 24.50
N GLN A 235 2.89 1.35 23.63
CA GLN A 235 1.90 2.36 23.94
C GLN A 235 0.61 2.12 23.15
N ALA A 236 -0.53 2.43 23.76
CA ALA A 236 -1.83 2.39 23.11
C ALA A 236 -2.45 3.78 23.09
N ARG A 237 -3.12 4.12 21.98
CA ARG A 237 -3.94 5.33 21.92
C ARG A 237 -5.21 5.12 22.74
N ALA A 238 -5.61 6.13 23.51
CA ALA A 238 -6.89 6.13 24.20
C ALA A 238 -8.01 6.48 23.22
N ASP A 239 -9.13 5.74 23.26
CA ASP A 239 -10.31 6.05 22.45
C ASP A 239 -10.78 7.49 22.73
N PHE A 240 -11.23 8.19 21.67
CA PHE A 240 -11.70 9.59 21.70
C PHE A 240 -10.66 10.62 22.16
N SER A 241 -9.37 10.27 22.16
CA SER A 241 -8.27 11.21 22.36
C SER A 241 -7.92 11.96 21.06
N GLU A 242 -6.74 12.59 20.99
CA GLU A 242 -6.22 13.21 19.77
C GLU A 242 -6.23 12.30 18.54
N ALA A 243 -6.34 12.88 17.34
CA ALA A 243 -6.32 12.14 16.07
C ALA A 243 -5.05 11.28 15.92
N GLU A 244 -5.14 10.23 15.12
CA GLU A 244 -4.08 9.23 14.98
C GLU A 244 -2.74 9.84 14.56
N ASP A 245 -2.77 10.77 13.62
CA ASP A 245 -1.59 11.43 13.05
C ASP A 245 -0.89 12.27 14.12
N VAL A 246 -1.64 13.04 14.90
CA VAL A 246 -1.13 13.77 16.08
C VAL A 246 -0.56 12.79 17.10
N TRP A 247 -1.30 11.72 17.44
CA TRP A 247 -0.88 10.74 18.44
C TRP A 247 0.43 10.03 18.07
N LEU A 248 0.51 9.55 16.81
CA LEU A 248 1.67 8.82 16.28
C LEU A 248 2.86 9.74 16.13
N THR A 249 2.69 10.90 15.49
CA THR A 249 3.83 11.81 15.22
C THR A 249 4.51 12.29 16.49
N GLU A 250 3.74 12.59 17.54
CA GLU A 250 4.30 12.98 18.84
C GLU A 250 5.18 11.87 19.42
N ARG A 251 4.70 10.63 19.40
CA ARG A 251 5.43 9.48 19.98
C ARG A 251 6.62 9.04 19.13
N LEU A 252 6.47 9.11 17.81
CA LEU A 252 7.57 8.88 16.88
C LEU A 252 8.67 9.92 17.08
N GLY A 253 8.32 11.20 17.26
CA GLY A 253 9.27 12.30 17.44
C GLY A 253 10.16 12.19 18.70
N HIS A 254 9.68 11.52 19.75
CA HIS A 254 10.45 11.28 20.98
C HIS A 254 11.17 9.92 21.00
N ARG A 255 11.04 9.08 19.95
CA ARG A 255 11.70 7.78 19.91
C ARG A 255 13.22 7.94 19.73
N PRO A 256 14.06 7.13 20.41
CA PRO A 256 15.50 7.16 20.17
C PRO A 256 15.84 6.88 18.71
N GLY A 257 16.65 7.77 18.09
CA GLY A 257 17.04 7.65 16.68
C GLY A 257 15.93 7.99 15.68
N ALA A 258 14.82 8.60 16.12
CA ALA A 258 13.74 9.02 15.23
C ALA A 258 14.23 9.97 14.13
N ARG A 259 13.84 9.67 12.89
CA ARG A 259 14.10 10.52 11.72
C ARG A 259 12.80 11.16 11.27
N MET A 260 12.41 12.27 11.88
CA MET A 260 11.17 12.95 11.51
C MET A 260 11.43 14.09 10.52
N ALA A 261 10.56 14.25 9.52
CA ALA A 261 10.62 15.40 8.63
C ALA A 261 10.21 16.68 9.37
N ASN A 262 11.01 17.74 9.25
CA ASN A 262 10.63 19.06 9.75
C ASN A 262 9.67 19.76 8.78
N ALA A 263 9.06 20.85 9.23
CA ALA A 263 8.10 21.59 8.41
C ALA A 263 8.64 22.04 7.05
N THR A 264 9.92 22.42 6.94
CA THR A 264 10.52 22.83 5.64
C THR A 264 10.53 21.68 4.64
N VAL A 265 10.87 20.46 5.08
CA VAL A 265 10.84 19.26 4.23
C VAL A 265 9.40 18.83 3.97
N SER A 266 8.54 18.84 4.99
CA SER A 266 7.12 18.50 4.87
C SER A 266 6.37 19.36 3.87
N LEU A 267 6.69 20.66 3.78
CA LEU A 267 6.15 21.56 2.74
C LEU A 267 6.58 21.14 1.31
N THR A 268 7.69 20.42 1.13
CA THR A 268 8.02 19.89 -0.21
C THR A 268 7.25 18.62 -0.55
N PHE A 269 6.67 17.95 0.45
CA PHE A 269 5.95 16.69 0.31
C PHE A 269 4.46 16.91 0.04
N SER A 270 3.77 17.67 0.90
CA SER A 270 2.32 17.88 0.76
C SER A 270 1.90 19.30 1.16
N GLY A 271 1.12 19.94 0.29
CA GLY A 271 0.46 21.21 0.56
C GLY A 271 -0.96 21.03 1.12
N GLU A 272 -1.30 21.80 2.15
CA GLU A 272 -2.66 21.82 2.75
C GLU A 272 -3.01 23.22 3.24
N MET A 273 -2.39 23.64 4.36
CA MET A 273 -2.70 24.93 5.00
C MET A 273 -1.70 26.04 4.65
N HIS A 274 -0.42 25.67 4.55
CA HIS A 274 0.70 26.62 4.46
C HIS A 274 1.43 26.48 3.12
N THR A 275 1.93 27.62 2.63
CA THR A 275 2.76 27.66 1.43
C THR A 275 4.24 27.38 1.75
N GLY A 276 4.94 26.73 0.83
CA GLY A 276 6.36 26.43 0.93
C GLY A 276 7.24 27.49 0.27
N ARG A 277 8.52 27.12 0.06
CA ARG A 277 9.42 27.97 -0.71
C ARG A 277 8.94 28.04 -2.16
N PRO A 278 8.90 29.24 -2.77
CA PRO A 278 8.59 29.35 -4.18
C PRO A 278 9.69 28.71 -5.03
N THR A 279 9.29 28.10 -6.14
CA THR A 279 10.16 27.61 -7.20
C THR A 279 10.86 28.80 -7.84
N HIS A 280 12.18 28.68 -7.97
CA HIS A 280 13.01 29.65 -8.67
C HIS A 280 13.79 28.94 -9.76
N LEU A 281 13.71 29.47 -10.97
CA LEU A 281 14.55 29.08 -12.09
C LEU A 281 15.98 29.52 -11.80
N SER A 282 16.96 28.68 -12.13
CA SER A 282 18.37 29.07 -12.00
C SER A 282 18.61 30.34 -12.82
N SER A 283 18.96 31.43 -12.14
CA SER A 283 19.25 32.74 -12.76
C SER A 283 20.69 32.83 -13.26
N ASP A 284 21.56 31.92 -12.82
CA ASP A 284 23.00 32.11 -12.90
C ASP A 284 23.60 31.20 -13.97
N ALA A 285 24.32 31.82 -14.91
CA ALA A 285 25.20 31.14 -15.86
C ALA A 285 26.25 30.24 -15.17
N ASP A 286 26.45 30.39 -13.85
CA ASP A 286 27.37 29.61 -13.02
C ASP A 286 26.71 28.39 -12.32
N THR A 287 25.36 28.31 -12.27
CA THR A 287 24.64 27.15 -11.68
C THR A 287 23.78 26.39 -12.69
N ALA A 288 23.47 26.98 -13.84
CA ALA A 288 22.97 26.26 -15.00
C ALA A 288 24.07 25.28 -15.46
N ARG A 289 23.89 23.97 -15.21
CA ARG A 289 24.95 22.99 -15.56
C ARG A 289 25.11 22.84 -17.07
N TYR A 290 24.10 23.27 -17.82
CA TYR A 290 24.05 23.23 -19.27
C TYR A 290 23.35 24.50 -19.77
N ASN A 291 23.66 24.92 -21.00
CA ASN A 291 23.04 26.05 -21.67
C ASN A 291 21.56 25.76 -22.03
N SER A 292 20.72 25.45 -21.04
CA SER A 292 19.27 25.26 -21.22
C SER A 292 18.94 24.30 -22.38
N THR A 293 19.67 23.18 -22.46
CA THR A 293 19.48 22.16 -23.51
C THR A 293 18.37 21.18 -23.12
N LEU A 294 17.77 20.50 -24.10
CA LEU A 294 16.82 19.40 -23.88
C LEU A 294 17.41 18.32 -22.95
N GLU A 295 18.72 18.08 -23.03
CA GLU A 295 19.47 17.14 -22.20
C GLU A 295 19.51 17.56 -20.71
N ALA A 296 19.47 18.86 -20.41
CA ALA A 296 19.40 19.38 -19.04
C ALA A 296 17.99 19.19 -18.45
N ALA A 297 16.95 19.39 -19.28
CA ALA A 297 15.58 19.09 -18.92
C ALA A 297 15.37 17.59 -18.64
N GLU A 298 16.02 16.70 -19.42
CA GLU A 298 16.03 15.26 -19.15
C GLU A 298 16.66 14.91 -17.78
N GLN A 299 17.57 15.76 -17.28
CA GLN A 299 18.18 15.60 -15.95
C GLN A 299 17.38 16.29 -14.84
N GLY A 300 16.19 16.82 -15.14
CA GLY A 300 15.28 17.46 -14.17
C GLY A 300 15.61 18.93 -13.88
N GLU A 301 16.48 19.57 -14.67
CA GLU A 301 16.77 21.00 -14.55
C GLU A 301 15.62 21.83 -15.12
N LEU A 302 15.20 22.89 -14.41
CA LEU A 302 14.19 23.81 -14.91
C LEU A 302 14.78 24.74 -15.96
N VAL A 303 14.14 24.81 -17.13
CA VAL A 303 14.65 25.52 -18.30
C VAL A 303 13.90 26.83 -18.51
N ARG A 304 14.64 27.94 -18.50
CA ARG A 304 14.09 29.26 -18.81
C ARG A 304 13.48 29.31 -20.21
N GLY A 305 12.31 29.92 -20.34
CA GLY A 305 11.49 29.96 -21.56
C GLY A 305 10.54 28.77 -21.72
N ILE A 306 10.76 27.67 -20.99
CA ILE A 306 9.86 26.50 -20.95
C ILE A 306 9.13 26.46 -19.61
N ASP A 307 9.88 26.61 -18.51
CA ASP A 307 9.41 26.51 -17.13
C ASP A 307 9.12 27.86 -16.46
N ASP A 308 9.10 28.97 -17.22
CA ASP A 308 8.86 30.33 -16.73
C ASP A 308 7.54 30.47 -15.94
N TRP A 309 6.56 29.61 -16.23
CA TRP A 309 5.27 29.57 -15.54
C TRP A 309 5.35 29.04 -14.09
N ARG A 310 6.49 28.46 -13.69
CA ARG A 310 6.75 27.95 -12.33
C ARG A 310 7.37 29.00 -11.40
N GLU A 311 8.02 30.03 -11.96
CA GLU A 311 8.76 31.03 -11.21
C GLU A 311 7.86 31.74 -10.16
N GLY A 312 8.30 31.72 -8.91
CA GLY A 312 7.63 32.41 -7.80
C GLY A 312 6.42 31.66 -7.23
N PHE A 313 6.14 30.42 -7.65
CA PHE A 313 5.02 29.62 -7.16
C PHE A 313 5.43 28.44 -6.29
N TYR A 314 4.53 27.99 -5.42
CA TYR A 314 4.77 26.87 -4.52
C TYR A 314 4.29 25.55 -5.12
N GLU A 315 5.22 24.59 -5.27
CA GLU A 315 5.04 23.32 -5.96
C GLU A 315 5.40 22.11 -5.05
N PRO A 316 4.50 21.65 -4.17
CA PRO A 316 4.70 20.43 -3.37
C PRO A 316 4.51 19.17 -4.22
N MET A 317 5.02 18.02 -3.77
CA MET A 317 4.83 16.74 -4.47
C MET A 317 3.36 16.31 -4.58
N GLY A 318 2.54 16.70 -3.61
CA GLY A 318 1.10 16.48 -3.64
C GLY A 318 0.33 17.50 -2.81
N TYR A 319 -0.99 17.35 -2.79
CA TYR A 319 -1.88 18.15 -1.95
C TYR A 319 -2.81 17.25 -1.14
N HIS A 320 -3.09 17.67 0.09
CA HIS A 320 -4.23 17.20 0.86
C HIS A 320 -5.27 18.33 0.87
N THR A 321 -6.38 18.14 0.17
CA THR A 321 -7.45 19.13 0.02
C THR A 321 -8.57 18.81 0.99
N GLY A 322 -8.38 19.17 2.27
CA GLY A 322 -9.26 18.74 3.36
C GLY A 322 -10.76 18.80 3.06
N GLY A 323 -11.47 17.73 3.37
CA GLY A 323 -12.92 17.63 3.20
C GLY A 323 -13.34 17.65 1.73
N GLY A 324 -12.51 17.11 0.84
CA GLY A 324 -12.75 17.15 -0.61
C GLY A 324 -12.75 18.57 -1.17
N GLY A 325 -11.86 19.43 -0.68
CA GLY A 325 -11.79 20.84 -1.08
C GLY A 325 -12.83 21.75 -0.41
N SER A 326 -13.51 21.27 0.65
CA SER A 326 -14.36 22.13 1.50
C SER A 326 -13.53 23.06 2.38
N TYR A 327 -12.29 22.67 2.71
CA TYR A 327 -11.40 23.40 3.61
C TYR A 327 -10.12 23.85 2.89
N LEU A 328 -10.25 24.71 1.88
CA LEU A 328 -9.11 25.22 1.13
C LEU A 328 -8.55 26.48 1.78
N HIS A 329 -7.26 26.47 2.09
CA HIS A 329 -6.58 27.58 2.76
C HIS A 329 -6.14 28.67 1.79
N SER A 330 -6.35 29.93 2.17
CA SER A 330 -6.08 31.08 1.31
C SER A 330 -4.60 31.25 0.90
N GLN A 331 -3.65 30.74 1.69
CA GLN A 331 -2.23 30.81 1.35
C GLN A 331 -1.87 30.01 0.08
N ILE A 332 -2.60 28.95 -0.21
CA ILE A 332 -2.40 28.11 -1.40
C ILE A 332 -3.44 28.46 -2.48
N TRP A 333 -4.68 28.73 -2.08
CA TRP A 333 -5.82 28.79 -3.00
C TRP A 333 -6.43 30.19 -3.17
N GLY A 334 -5.97 31.18 -2.41
CA GLY A 334 -6.71 32.43 -2.17
C GLY A 334 -6.84 33.38 -3.35
N SER A 335 -5.93 33.31 -4.34
CA SER A 335 -6.00 34.19 -5.51
C SER A 335 -6.16 33.41 -6.82
N PRO A 336 -6.87 33.95 -7.83
CA PRO A 336 -6.97 33.34 -9.16
C PRO A 336 -5.61 33.01 -9.76
N ARG A 337 -4.59 33.85 -9.51
CA ARG A 337 -3.21 33.62 -9.96
C ARG A 337 -2.61 32.34 -9.35
N LEU A 338 -2.78 32.11 -8.05
CA LEU A 338 -2.28 30.90 -7.38
C LEU A 338 -3.00 29.66 -7.91
N ARG A 339 -4.33 29.73 -8.01
CA ARG A 339 -5.10 28.61 -8.52
C ARG A 339 -4.77 28.30 -9.98
N LYS A 340 -4.56 29.34 -10.82
CA LYS A 340 -4.11 29.20 -12.21
C LYS A 340 -2.89 28.32 -12.30
N HIS A 341 -1.88 28.68 -11.53
CA HIS A 341 -0.66 27.90 -11.46
C HIS A 341 -0.92 26.48 -10.97
N ILE A 342 -1.75 26.27 -9.94
CA ILE A 342 -2.07 24.92 -9.44
C ILE A 342 -2.78 24.07 -10.50
N TRP A 343 -3.70 24.62 -11.31
CA TRP A 343 -4.33 23.83 -12.38
C TRP A 343 -3.38 23.49 -13.53
N ASP A 344 -2.33 24.30 -13.74
CA ASP A 344 -1.26 24.04 -14.70
C ASP A 344 -0.23 23.04 -14.13
N TYR A 345 0.11 23.17 -12.85
CA TYR A 345 1.09 22.35 -12.12
C TYR A 345 0.54 20.96 -11.76
N CYS A 346 -0.66 20.91 -11.19
CA CYS A 346 -1.29 19.72 -10.65
C CYS A 346 -2.76 19.63 -11.10
N PRO A 347 -3.01 19.49 -12.43
CA PRO A 347 -4.37 19.43 -12.97
C PRO A 347 -5.23 18.33 -12.32
N GLU A 348 -4.60 17.30 -11.78
CA GLU A 348 -5.23 16.13 -11.16
C GLU A 348 -5.89 16.48 -9.82
N VAL A 349 -5.52 17.59 -9.19
CA VAL A 349 -6.17 18.07 -7.96
C VAL A 349 -7.66 18.33 -8.15
N LYS A 350 -8.10 18.57 -9.39
CA LYS A 350 -9.53 18.68 -9.73
C LYS A 350 -10.32 17.43 -9.36
N MET A 351 -9.68 16.27 -9.26
CA MET A 351 -10.30 15.01 -8.82
C MET A 351 -10.68 15.01 -7.34
N THR A 352 -9.98 15.78 -6.51
CA THR A 352 -10.17 15.79 -5.05
C THR A 352 -11.01 16.97 -4.57
N LEU A 353 -11.31 17.92 -5.46
CA LEU A 353 -12.21 19.03 -5.18
C LEU A 353 -13.66 18.58 -5.34
N ALA A 354 -14.55 19.13 -4.53
CA ALA A 354 -16.01 18.99 -4.61
C ALA A 354 -16.51 19.67 -5.89
N MET A 355 -16.27 19.01 -7.01
CA MET A 355 -16.85 19.32 -8.30
C MET A 355 -18.02 18.37 -8.51
N ASP A 356 -19.08 18.82 -9.17
CA ASP A 356 -20.14 17.92 -9.62
C ASP A 356 -19.58 16.95 -10.67
N ALA A 357 -19.02 15.84 -10.19
CA ALA A 357 -18.50 14.76 -11.00
C ALA A 357 -19.63 13.98 -11.69
N ALA A 358 -20.87 14.06 -11.21
CA ALA A 358 -22.02 13.38 -11.84
C ALA A 358 -22.33 13.98 -13.22
N ARG A 359 -21.98 15.25 -13.46
CA ARG A 359 -22.02 15.87 -14.79
C ARG A 359 -20.99 15.31 -15.77
N TYR A 360 -19.86 14.78 -15.30
CA TYR A 360 -18.72 14.35 -16.12
C TYR A 360 -18.48 12.83 -16.12
N VAL A 361 -19.10 12.09 -15.19
CA VAL A 361 -19.01 10.63 -15.04
C VAL A 361 -20.38 10.00 -15.33
N PRO A 362 -20.52 9.18 -16.39
CA PRO A 362 -21.84 8.74 -16.83
C PRO A 362 -22.53 7.76 -15.86
N GLY A 363 -23.72 8.18 -15.39
CA GLY A 363 -24.82 7.43 -14.79
C GLY A 363 -26.11 8.24 -15.00
N SER A 364 -27.20 7.61 -15.47
CA SER A 364 -28.42 8.24 -16.02
C SER A 364 -28.26 9.61 -16.71
N CYS A 365 -27.16 9.79 -17.45
CA CYS A 365 -26.99 10.85 -18.44
C CYS A 365 -27.62 10.36 -19.74
N GLY A 366 -28.87 10.72 -19.98
CA GLY A 366 -29.63 10.23 -21.13
C GLY A 366 -31.06 10.73 -21.21
N ALA A 367 -31.21 12.02 -21.50
CA ALA A 367 -32.37 12.48 -22.27
C ALA A 367 -31.99 13.60 -23.27
N TYR A 368 -31.00 14.47 -22.97
CA TYR A 368 -30.72 15.63 -23.81
C TYR A 368 -29.23 15.88 -24.15
N TRP A 369 -28.31 14.97 -23.84
CA TRP A 369 -26.88 15.12 -24.13
C TRP A 369 -26.51 14.89 -25.62
N LYS A 370 -27.40 15.23 -26.56
CA LYS A 370 -27.05 15.40 -27.98
C LYS A 370 -27.20 16.87 -28.35
N ARG A 371 -26.07 17.52 -28.65
CA ARG A 371 -25.96 18.90 -29.15
C ARG A 371 -26.58 19.15 -30.54
N ASP A 372 -27.35 18.20 -31.09
CA ASP A 372 -27.98 18.28 -32.43
C ASP A 372 -29.39 17.63 -32.52
N ALA A 373 -30.09 17.36 -31.41
CA ALA A 373 -31.39 16.68 -31.46
C ALA A 373 -32.60 17.57 -31.79
N LEU A 374 -32.42 18.79 -32.32
CA LEU A 374 -33.50 19.54 -32.97
C LEU A 374 -32.97 20.27 -34.21
N GLY A 375 -32.63 19.49 -35.24
CA GLY A 375 -32.81 19.95 -36.61
C GLY A 375 -34.30 19.94 -36.96
N GLY A 376 -34.96 21.10 -36.83
CA GLY A 376 -36.15 21.45 -37.60
C GLY A 376 -37.52 21.17 -36.97
N GLY A 377 -38.17 22.25 -36.53
CA GLY A 377 -39.61 22.47 -36.69
C GLY A 377 -40.55 21.88 -35.62
N TYR A 378 -41.53 22.71 -35.24
CA TYR A 378 -42.68 22.47 -34.35
C TYR A 378 -42.46 22.72 -32.85
N GLY A 379 -43.05 23.82 -32.39
CA GLY A 379 -43.08 24.23 -30.99
C GLY A 379 -44.37 23.89 -30.28
N MET A 380 -44.36 24.11 -28.96
CA MET A 380 -45.40 24.71 -28.11
C MET A 380 -45.13 24.35 -26.65
N GLY A 381 -45.32 25.33 -25.76
CA GLY A 381 -45.61 25.07 -24.35
C GLY A 381 -44.62 25.67 -23.36
N ALA A 382 -45.05 26.74 -22.71
CA ALA A 382 -44.30 27.49 -21.72
C ALA A 382 -43.99 26.69 -20.44
N ALA A 383 -42.73 26.76 -19.99
CA ALA A 383 -42.37 26.84 -18.58
C ALA A 383 -40.99 27.51 -18.50
N THR A 384 -40.96 28.76 -18.05
CA THR A 384 -39.76 29.46 -17.64
C THR A 384 -39.14 28.71 -16.47
N GLY A 385 -38.04 28.03 -16.73
CA GLY A 385 -37.25 27.31 -15.73
C GLY A 385 -35.87 27.07 -16.30
N SER A 386 -35.00 28.08 -16.19
CA SER A 386 -33.56 27.90 -16.32
C SER A 386 -33.14 26.90 -15.25
N LEU A 387 -32.93 25.65 -15.64
CA LEU A 387 -32.14 24.70 -14.87
C LEU A 387 -30.69 25.15 -14.98
N GLU A 388 -30.35 26.17 -14.18
CA GLU A 388 -28.98 26.43 -13.74
C GLU A 388 -28.45 25.14 -13.13
N ALA A 389 -27.40 24.63 -13.76
CA ALA A 389 -26.71 23.43 -13.36
C ALA A 389 -25.94 23.72 -12.07
N ASP A 390 -26.29 23.03 -10.99
CA ASP A 390 -25.56 23.09 -9.73
C ASP A 390 -24.24 22.30 -9.84
N LEU A 391 -23.26 22.91 -10.49
CA LEU A 391 -21.84 22.71 -10.17
C LEU A 391 -21.67 23.40 -8.82
N GLY A 392 -21.39 22.67 -7.73
CA GLY A 392 -21.59 23.11 -6.34
C GLY A 392 -21.17 24.52 -5.91
N TYR A 393 -20.38 25.27 -6.70
CA TYR A 393 -20.12 26.71 -6.52
C TYR A 393 -20.00 27.52 -7.83
N GLY A 394 -20.25 26.95 -9.02
CA GLY A 394 -20.11 27.63 -10.33
C GLY A 394 -18.71 27.52 -10.97
N THR A 395 -18.41 28.43 -11.90
CA THR A 395 -17.14 28.47 -12.65
C THR A 395 -16.56 29.88 -12.67
N GLU A 396 -15.23 29.99 -12.65
CA GLU A 396 -14.52 31.25 -12.88
C GLU A 396 -13.80 31.25 -14.23
N VAL A 397 -13.73 32.41 -14.87
CA VAL A 397 -12.95 32.60 -16.09
C VAL A 397 -11.61 33.22 -15.74
N ILE A 398 -10.54 32.49 -16.02
CA ILE A 398 -9.17 32.95 -15.83
C ILE A 398 -8.46 32.87 -17.17
N ASP A 399 -8.01 34.04 -17.65
CA ASP A 399 -7.37 34.20 -18.96
C ASP A 399 -8.18 33.63 -20.13
N GLY A 400 -9.52 33.74 -20.06
CA GLY A 400 -10.43 33.26 -21.10
C GLY A 400 -10.71 31.75 -21.06
N ALA A 401 -10.15 31.01 -20.12
CA ALA A 401 -10.47 29.60 -19.87
C ALA A 401 -11.37 29.44 -18.64
N GLU A 402 -12.31 28.51 -18.71
CA GLU A 402 -13.30 28.22 -17.67
C GLU A 402 -12.75 27.18 -16.67
N TYR A 403 -12.71 27.56 -15.40
CA TYR A 403 -12.24 26.72 -14.28
C TYR A 403 -13.35 26.54 -13.22
N PRO A 404 -13.32 25.46 -12.44
CA PRO A 404 -14.23 25.28 -11.30
C PRO A 404 -14.03 26.39 -10.25
N LEU A 405 -15.13 26.99 -9.77
CA LEU A 405 -15.07 27.93 -8.65
C LEU A 405 -14.86 27.17 -7.33
N LEU A 406 -13.99 27.68 -6.46
CA LEU A 406 -13.83 27.16 -5.11
C LEU A 406 -15.00 27.58 -4.20
N PRO A 407 -15.27 26.85 -3.10
CA PRO A 407 -16.29 27.26 -2.13
C PRO A 407 -16.08 28.70 -1.62
N GLU A 408 -17.18 29.44 -1.38
CA GLU A 408 -17.13 30.83 -0.88
C GLU A 408 -16.40 30.96 0.48
N GLY A 409 -16.34 29.87 1.26
CA GLY A 409 -15.74 29.79 2.58
C GLY A 409 -14.31 29.27 2.59
N LEU A 410 -13.39 29.91 1.85
CA LEU A 410 -11.95 29.64 2.02
C LEU A 410 -11.59 29.79 3.50
N VAL A 411 -10.89 28.80 4.06
CA VAL A 411 -10.48 28.85 5.46
C VAL A 411 -9.43 29.95 5.56
N PRO A 412 -9.74 31.04 6.27
CA PRO A 412 -8.73 32.05 6.51
C PRO A 412 -7.78 31.48 7.57
N PHE A 413 -6.48 31.70 7.35
CA PHE A 413 -5.40 31.33 8.28
C PHE A 413 -5.29 29.83 8.54
#